data_AF-A0A7H1Q3G8-F1
#
_entry.id   AF-A0A7H1Q3G8-F1
#
_cell.length_a   1.000
_cell.length_b   1.000
_cell.length_c   1.000
_cell.angle_alpha   90.00
_cell.angle_beta   90.00
_cell.angle_gamma   90.00
#
_symmetry.space_group_name_H-M   'P 1'
#
loop_
_entity.id
_entity.type
_entity.pdbx_description
1 polymer ?
#
loop_
_entity_poly.entity_id
_entity_poly.type
_entity_poly.pdbx_seq_one_letter_code
_entity_poly.pdbx_strand_id
1 'polypeptide(L)'
;MTVSATARPGDRERAEHIGGFLAPGRTDELWGTVYPGEPHSKARPRFDKEGRAYKDPADKQAEETTKWWLRQRWRRAPLTGNVSLGCVFFRSSMQLIDGDNMLKHVADAGNGILWVDDSQVTAKYVEVQLDPEHPRTVLVVGPHVSTMRRGTDNTRTCPGCTEEFVPSRGAQVYCDADCYRVNRRKAVRS
;
A
#
# COMPACT_ATOMS: atom_id res chain seq x y z
N MET A 1 -10.18 -4.76 -15.60
CA MET A 1 -9.87 -3.52 -14.86
C MET A 1 -10.92 -2.44 -15.13
N THR A 2 -11.54 -1.89 -14.09
CA THR A 2 -12.44 -0.72 -14.21
C THR A 2 -11.60 0.54 -13.99
N VAL A 3 -11.63 1.50 -14.91
CA VAL A 3 -10.95 2.81 -14.77
C VAL A 3 -12.00 3.92 -14.81
N SER A 4 -11.85 4.92 -13.93
CA SER A 4 -12.76 6.07 -13.78
C SER A 4 -12.97 6.86 -15.08
N ALA A 5 -14.16 7.46 -15.24
CA ALA A 5 -14.57 8.29 -16.38
C ALA A 5 -13.77 9.60 -16.56
N THR A 6 -12.88 9.93 -15.64
CA THR A 6 -12.00 11.12 -15.68
C THR A 6 -10.63 10.86 -16.33
N ALA A 7 -10.41 9.67 -16.89
CA ALA A 7 -9.14 9.27 -17.49
C ALA A 7 -8.91 9.93 -18.86
N ARG A 8 -7.69 10.44 -19.09
CA ARG A 8 -7.29 10.94 -20.42
C ARG A 8 -7.00 9.78 -21.38
N PRO A 9 -6.96 10.01 -22.70
CA PRO A 9 -6.46 9.03 -23.66
C PRO A 9 -5.10 8.48 -23.22
N GLY A 10 -4.96 7.15 -23.16
CA GLY A 10 -3.74 6.47 -22.73
C GLY A 10 -3.61 6.20 -21.22
N ASP A 11 -4.32 6.90 -20.33
CA ASP A 11 -4.23 6.62 -18.88
C ASP A 11 -4.73 5.20 -18.56
N ARG A 12 -5.82 4.80 -19.21
CA ARG A 12 -6.37 3.45 -19.07
C ARG A 12 -5.41 2.38 -19.62
N GLU A 13 -4.90 2.57 -20.82
CA GLU A 13 -3.96 1.64 -21.46
C GLU A 13 -2.71 1.46 -20.59
N ARG A 14 -2.17 2.56 -20.07
CA ARG A 14 -1.02 2.53 -19.16
C ARG A 14 -1.33 1.76 -17.88
N ALA A 15 -2.49 1.99 -17.28
CA ALA A 15 -2.94 1.24 -16.12
C ALA A 15 -3.08 -0.27 -16.42
N GLU A 16 -3.56 -0.64 -17.61
CA GLU A 16 -3.72 -2.05 -18.02
C GLU A 16 -2.34 -2.70 -18.22
N HIS A 17 -1.40 -1.99 -18.85
CA HIS A 17 -0.03 -2.44 -19.06
C HIS A 17 0.72 -2.64 -17.72
N ILE A 18 0.63 -1.67 -16.81
CA ILE A 18 1.20 -1.78 -15.46
C ILE A 18 0.56 -2.94 -14.70
N GLY A 19 -0.76 -3.09 -14.82
CA GLY A 19 -1.48 -4.20 -14.22
C GLY A 19 -0.94 -5.55 -14.66
N GLY A 20 -0.59 -5.70 -15.95
CA GLY A 20 0.02 -6.91 -16.49
C GLY A 20 1.34 -7.30 -15.80
N PHE A 21 2.16 -6.32 -15.41
CA PHE A 21 3.40 -6.57 -14.67
C PHE A 21 3.16 -6.82 -13.18
N LEU A 22 2.23 -6.10 -12.58
CA LEU A 22 1.95 -6.16 -11.14
C LEU A 22 1.20 -7.41 -10.72
N ALA A 23 0.32 -7.93 -11.57
CA ALA A 23 -0.46 -9.13 -11.29
C ALA A 23 -0.60 -9.98 -12.56
N PRO A 24 0.48 -10.64 -13.02
CA PRO A 24 0.44 -11.48 -14.20
C PRO A 24 -0.65 -12.55 -14.07
N GLY A 25 -1.57 -12.60 -15.04
CA GLY A 25 -2.69 -13.55 -15.04
C GLY A 25 -3.84 -13.23 -14.07
N ARG A 26 -3.84 -12.06 -13.39
CA ARG A 26 -4.89 -11.62 -12.47
C ARG A 26 -5.26 -10.14 -12.65
N THR A 27 -5.13 -9.61 -13.86
CA THR A 27 -5.39 -8.20 -14.18
C THR A 27 -6.87 -7.80 -14.06
N ASP A 28 -7.77 -8.78 -14.09
CA ASP A 28 -9.20 -8.64 -13.84
C ASP A 28 -9.52 -8.31 -12.38
N GLU A 29 -8.67 -8.72 -11.44
CA GLU A 29 -8.79 -8.42 -10.01
C GLU A 29 -8.24 -7.04 -9.62
N LEU A 30 -7.57 -6.37 -10.56
CA LEU A 30 -7.03 -5.03 -10.34
C LEU A 30 -8.12 -3.97 -10.46
N TRP A 31 -8.00 -2.98 -9.59
CA TRP A 31 -8.76 -1.74 -9.62
C TRP A 31 -7.85 -0.60 -10.07
N GLY A 32 -8.34 0.20 -11.02
CA GLY A 32 -7.64 1.35 -11.56
C GLY A 32 -8.43 2.64 -11.34
N THR A 33 -7.74 3.75 -11.11
CA THR A 33 -8.37 5.07 -11.03
C THR A 33 -7.39 6.18 -11.39
N VAL A 34 -7.91 7.40 -11.59
CA VAL A 34 -7.10 8.60 -11.87
C VAL A 34 -7.41 9.65 -10.83
N TYR A 35 -6.41 10.00 -10.02
CA TYR A 35 -6.47 11.06 -9.01
C TYR A 35 -6.00 12.38 -9.65
N PRO A 36 -6.87 13.39 -9.83
CA PRO A 36 -6.49 14.64 -10.48
C PRO A 36 -5.66 15.54 -9.54
N GLY A 37 -4.85 16.41 -10.13
CA GLY A 37 -4.05 17.40 -9.43
C GLY A 37 -2.58 17.02 -9.31
N GLU A 38 -1.77 17.94 -8.78
CA GLU A 38 -0.33 17.74 -8.62
C GLU A 38 -0.03 16.56 -7.70
N PRO A 39 0.76 15.57 -8.16
CA PRO A 39 1.26 14.50 -7.31
C PRO A 39 2.04 15.03 -6.11
N HIS A 40 1.53 14.79 -4.91
CA HIS A 40 2.22 15.19 -3.69
C HIS A 40 3.41 14.26 -3.41
N SER A 41 4.57 14.85 -3.14
CA SER A 41 5.76 14.13 -2.70
C SER A 41 5.95 14.33 -1.20
N LYS A 42 5.84 13.25 -0.43
CA LYS A 42 6.02 13.29 1.02
C LYS A 42 7.42 13.78 1.38
N ALA A 43 7.51 14.76 2.28
CA ALA A 43 8.81 15.21 2.78
C ALA A 43 9.41 14.13 3.70
N ARG A 44 10.74 13.95 3.63
CA ARG A 44 11.42 13.10 4.61
C ARG A 44 11.43 13.79 5.98
N PRO A 45 11.25 13.03 7.09
CA PRO A 45 11.22 13.61 8.43
C PRO A 45 12.47 14.45 8.68
N ARG A 46 12.25 15.69 9.11
CA ARG A 46 13.33 16.57 9.61
C ARG A 46 13.30 16.50 11.12
N PHE A 47 14.46 16.32 11.75
CA PHE A 47 14.56 16.25 13.20
C PHE A 47 14.97 17.61 13.76
N ASP A 48 14.36 18.02 14.86
CA ASP A 48 14.84 19.16 15.65
C ASP A 48 16.13 18.79 16.43
N LYS A 49 16.68 19.77 17.16
CA LYS A 49 17.92 19.57 17.95
C LYS A 49 17.71 18.54 19.07
N GLU A 50 16.46 18.32 19.46
CA GLU A 50 16.00 17.41 20.50
C GLU A 50 15.67 16.01 19.96
N GLY A 51 15.87 15.76 18.65
CA GLY A 51 15.67 14.47 18.01
C GLY A 51 14.20 14.12 17.72
N ARG A 52 13.28 15.08 17.80
CA ARG A 52 11.86 14.89 17.47
C ARG A 52 11.64 15.16 15.99
N ALA A 53 10.91 14.26 15.33
CA ALA A 53 10.53 14.45 13.94
C ALA A 53 9.49 15.57 13.82
N TYR A 54 9.80 16.59 13.02
CA TYR A 54 8.87 17.62 12.60
C TYR A 54 7.79 17.00 11.71
N LYS A 55 6.52 17.25 12.05
CA LYS A 55 5.38 16.91 11.19
C LYS A 55 5.09 18.11 10.31
N ASP A 56 5.35 17.97 9.01
CA ASP A 56 4.99 18.98 8.02
C ASP A 56 3.45 19.06 7.90
N PRO A 57 2.83 20.22 8.21
CA PRO A 57 1.39 20.40 8.06
C PRO A 57 0.90 20.14 6.63
N ALA A 58 1.72 20.44 5.61
CA ALA A 58 1.38 20.23 4.21
C ALA A 58 1.28 18.74 3.87
N ASP A 59 2.20 17.91 4.37
CA ASP A 59 2.14 16.45 4.21
C ASP A 59 0.85 15.89 4.81
N LYS A 60 0.50 16.34 6.02
CA LYS A 60 -0.72 15.89 6.69
C LYS A 60 -1.97 16.28 5.90
N GLN A 61 -2.03 17.52 5.39
CA GLN A 61 -3.17 18.00 4.62
C GLN A 61 -3.31 17.25 3.28
N ALA A 62 -2.20 17.04 2.58
CA ALA A 62 -2.18 16.27 1.34
C ALA A 62 -2.65 14.83 1.57
N GLU A 63 -2.20 14.21 2.67
CA GLU A 63 -2.55 12.83 3.03
C GLU A 63 -4.06 12.72 3.30
N GLU A 64 -4.63 13.63 4.09
CA GLU A 64 -6.07 13.66 4.37
C GLU A 64 -6.91 13.93 3.12
N THR A 65 -6.45 14.82 2.23
CA THR A 65 -7.13 15.09 0.95
C THR A 65 -7.17 13.82 0.08
N THR A 66 -6.05 13.11 0.01
CA THR A 66 -5.92 11.87 -0.76
C THR A 66 -6.78 10.76 -0.14
N LYS A 67 -6.76 10.60 1.19
CA LYS A 67 -7.63 9.65 1.92
C LYS A 67 -9.10 9.90 1.62
N TRP A 68 -9.55 11.15 1.71
CA TRP A 68 -10.94 11.51 1.45
C TRP A 68 -11.33 11.15 0.02
N TRP A 69 -10.48 11.49 -0.96
CA TRP A 69 -10.70 11.13 -2.35
C TRP A 69 -10.79 9.60 -2.55
N LEU A 70 -9.86 8.83 -1.96
CA LEU A 70 -9.85 7.37 -2.04
C LEU A 70 -11.13 6.77 -1.43
N ARG A 71 -11.59 7.23 -0.26
CA ARG A 71 -12.84 6.77 0.36
C ARG A 71 -14.08 6.96 -0.51
N GLN A 72 -14.08 7.99 -1.35
CA GLN A 72 -15.20 8.23 -2.26
C GLN A 72 -15.21 7.30 -3.48
N ARG A 73 -14.06 6.74 -3.87
CA ARG A 73 -13.92 5.94 -5.09
C ARG A 73 -13.78 4.44 -4.78
N TRP A 74 -13.15 4.09 -3.67
CA TRP A 74 -13.02 2.71 -3.21
C TRP A 74 -14.29 2.30 -2.44
N ARG A 75 -15.13 1.49 -3.07
CA ARG A 75 -16.40 1.00 -2.51
C ARG A 75 -16.34 -0.46 -2.07
N ARG A 76 -15.14 -0.93 -1.71
CA ARG A 76 -14.85 -2.32 -1.33
C ARG A 76 -14.27 -2.33 0.08
N ALA A 77 -14.24 -3.50 0.71
CA ALA A 77 -13.45 -3.67 1.93
C ALA A 77 -11.95 -3.50 1.61
N PRO A 78 -11.11 -3.07 2.58
CA PRO A 78 -9.67 -3.05 2.41
C PRO A 78 -9.13 -4.45 2.09
N LEU A 79 -8.14 -4.53 1.20
CA LEU A 79 -7.42 -5.77 0.92
C LEU A 79 -6.65 -6.22 2.17
N THR A 80 -6.70 -7.52 2.48
CA THR A 80 -6.12 -8.08 3.71
C THR A 80 -4.88 -8.94 3.49
N GLY A 81 -4.67 -9.49 2.29
CA GLY A 81 -3.50 -10.32 1.95
C GLY A 81 -2.37 -9.52 1.31
N ASN A 82 -1.54 -10.16 0.49
CA ASN A 82 -0.54 -9.48 -0.33
C ASN A 82 -1.17 -8.54 -1.36
N VAL A 83 -0.56 -7.36 -1.53
CA VAL A 83 -1.06 -6.30 -2.41
C VAL A 83 0.01 -5.89 -3.41
N SER A 84 -0.42 -5.54 -4.63
CA SER A 84 0.38 -4.82 -5.62
C SER A 84 -0.10 -3.37 -5.74
N LEU A 85 0.83 -2.43 -5.89
CA LEU A 85 0.57 -1.01 -6.07
C LEU A 85 1.34 -0.45 -7.28
N GLY A 86 0.65 0.17 -8.22
CA GLY A 86 1.23 0.86 -9.36
C GLY A 86 0.80 2.31 -9.41
N CYS A 87 1.75 3.22 -9.58
CA CYS A 87 1.49 4.64 -9.74
C CYS A 87 2.25 5.21 -10.94
N VAL A 88 1.55 6.04 -11.72
CA VAL A 88 2.17 6.93 -12.73
C VAL A 88 1.84 8.35 -12.34
N PHE A 89 2.87 9.14 -12.06
CA PHE A 89 2.75 10.50 -11.59
C PHE A 89 3.02 11.46 -12.76
N PHE A 90 1.97 12.09 -13.27
CA PHE A 90 2.08 13.19 -14.23
C PHE A 90 2.18 14.50 -13.46
N ARG A 91 3.34 15.15 -13.56
CA ARG A 91 3.64 16.38 -12.83
C ARG A 91 3.57 17.60 -13.72
N SER A 92 3.32 18.75 -13.11
CA SER A 92 3.28 20.01 -13.84
C SER A 92 4.66 20.62 -14.14
N SER A 93 5.71 20.15 -13.46
CA SER A 93 7.05 20.73 -13.54
C SER A 93 8.18 19.71 -13.71
N MET A 94 9.31 20.19 -14.22
CA MET A 94 10.55 19.42 -14.35
C MET A 94 11.40 19.39 -13.07
N GLN A 95 10.92 19.94 -11.95
CA GLN A 95 11.66 19.93 -10.69
C GLN A 95 12.03 18.48 -10.33
N LEU A 96 13.29 18.21 -10.00
CA LEU A 96 13.69 16.86 -9.60
C LEU A 96 13.02 16.49 -8.27
N ILE A 97 12.16 15.47 -8.28
CA ILE A 97 11.49 14.92 -7.11
C ILE A 97 11.57 13.40 -7.20
N ASP A 98 11.73 12.75 -6.06
CA ASP A 98 11.78 11.30 -5.97
C ASP A 98 10.40 10.67 -6.19
N GLY A 99 10.32 9.73 -7.13
CA GLY A 99 9.12 8.93 -7.36
C GLY A 99 8.75 8.07 -6.15
N ASP A 100 9.73 7.68 -5.32
CA ASP A 100 9.48 6.89 -4.13
C ASP A 100 8.72 7.68 -3.04
N ASN A 101 8.92 8.99 -2.96
CA ASN A 101 8.26 9.88 -2.01
C ASN A 101 6.80 10.11 -2.40
N MET A 102 6.53 10.21 -3.71
CA MET A 102 5.18 10.26 -4.25
C MET A 102 4.45 8.92 -4.05
N LEU A 103 5.14 7.80 -4.25
CA LEU A 103 4.59 6.48 -3.95
C LEU A 103 4.29 6.32 -2.46
N LYS A 104 5.20 6.79 -1.58
CA LYS A 104 5.01 6.71 -0.14
C LYS A 104 3.80 7.51 0.32
N HIS A 105 3.57 8.69 -0.28
CA HIS A 105 2.36 9.46 -0.05
C HIS A 105 1.08 8.66 -0.35
N VAL A 106 1.00 8.03 -1.53
CA VAL A 106 -0.13 7.19 -1.91
C VAL A 106 -0.25 5.97 -0.98
N ALA A 107 0.88 5.37 -0.60
CA ALA A 107 0.92 4.22 0.30
C ALA A 107 0.33 4.55 1.68
N ASP A 108 0.74 5.68 2.26
CA ASP A 108 0.23 6.15 3.56
C ASP A 108 -1.25 6.51 3.50
N ALA A 109 -1.68 7.20 2.43
CA ALA A 109 -3.07 7.57 2.24
C ALA A 109 -3.98 6.36 1.98
N GLY A 110 -3.44 5.22 1.52
CA GLY A 110 -4.19 4.00 1.26
C GLY A 110 -4.51 3.17 2.52
N ASN A 111 -3.81 3.41 3.64
CA ASN A 111 -3.97 2.63 4.87
C ASN A 111 -5.39 2.73 5.45
N GLY A 112 -5.97 1.57 5.79
CA GLY A 112 -7.34 1.41 6.25
C GLY A 112 -8.42 1.68 5.20
N ILE A 113 -8.04 1.92 3.93
CA ILE A 113 -8.96 2.20 2.83
C ILE A 113 -8.77 1.17 1.72
N LEU A 114 -7.63 1.19 1.05
CA LEU A 114 -7.29 0.26 -0.05
C LEU A 114 -6.83 -1.09 0.49
N TRP A 115 -6.09 -1.06 1.60
CA TRP A 115 -5.54 -2.22 2.32
C TRP A 115 -5.52 -1.90 3.83
N VAL A 116 -5.27 -2.90 4.68
CA VAL A 116 -5.19 -2.68 6.13
C VAL A 116 -3.95 -1.87 6.49
N ASP A 117 -2.78 -2.28 5.98
CA ASP A 117 -1.49 -1.65 6.23
C ASP A 117 -0.57 -1.75 5.00
N ASP A 118 0.24 -0.72 4.72
CA ASP A 118 1.07 -0.63 3.52
C ASP A 118 2.24 -1.61 3.53
N SER A 119 2.52 -2.25 4.67
CA SER A 119 3.39 -3.43 4.74
C SER A 119 2.87 -4.63 3.94
N GLN A 120 1.59 -4.63 3.54
CA GLN A 120 1.01 -5.62 2.63
C GLN A 120 1.49 -5.47 1.18
N VAL A 121 2.01 -4.31 0.81
CA VAL A 121 2.43 -4.04 -0.57
C VAL A 121 3.74 -4.79 -0.86
N THR A 122 3.65 -5.84 -1.65
CA THR A 122 4.77 -6.73 -2.03
C THR A 122 5.25 -6.55 -3.47
N ALA A 123 4.49 -5.84 -4.30
CA ALA A 123 4.91 -5.38 -5.63
C ALA A 123 4.61 -3.90 -5.79
N LYS A 124 5.57 -3.15 -6.32
CA LYS A 124 5.48 -1.70 -6.52
C LYS A 124 5.93 -1.35 -7.94
N TYR A 125 5.19 -0.46 -8.60
CA TYR A 125 5.58 0.18 -9.85
C TYR A 125 5.45 1.69 -9.71
N VAL A 126 6.48 2.42 -10.14
CA VAL A 126 6.52 3.88 -10.13
C VAL A 126 7.04 4.37 -11.46
N GLU A 127 6.33 5.33 -12.03
CA GLU A 127 6.73 6.08 -13.20
C GLU A 127 6.43 7.56 -12.96
N VAL A 128 7.35 8.43 -13.40
CA VAL A 128 7.15 9.89 -13.34
C VAL A 128 7.16 10.44 -14.76
N GLN A 129 6.12 11.19 -15.10
CA GLN A 129 5.86 11.78 -16.39
C GLN A 129 5.64 13.30 -16.25
N LEU A 130 5.84 14.05 -17.33
CA LEU A 130 5.56 15.48 -17.39
C LEU A 130 4.26 15.71 -18.17
N ASP A 131 3.29 16.38 -17.54
CA ASP A 131 2.09 16.92 -18.19
C ASP A 131 1.76 18.26 -17.49
N PRO A 132 2.35 19.38 -17.96
CA PRO A 132 2.22 20.70 -17.35
C PRO A 132 0.78 21.16 -17.22
N GLU A 133 -0.07 20.76 -18.17
CA GLU A 133 -1.44 21.22 -18.28
C GLU A 133 -2.41 20.37 -17.44
N HIS A 134 -2.11 19.07 -17.26
CA HIS A 134 -3.04 18.13 -16.63
C HIS A 134 -2.32 17.19 -15.65
N PRO A 135 -1.75 17.73 -14.55
CA PRO A 135 -1.13 16.90 -13.54
C PRO A 135 -2.15 15.96 -12.89
N ARG A 136 -1.72 14.72 -12.66
CA ARG A 136 -2.57 13.64 -12.15
C ARG A 136 -1.75 12.42 -11.73
N THR A 137 -2.36 11.53 -10.97
CA THR A 137 -1.82 10.21 -10.64
C THR A 137 -2.73 9.12 -11.23
N VAL A 138 -2.18 8.26 -12.08
CA VAL A 138 -2.83 7.00 -12.47
C VAL A 138 -2.45 5.95 -11.42
N LEU A 139 -3.45 5.38 -10.76
CA LEU A 139 -3.30 4.43 -9.65
C LEU A 139 -3.89 3.09 -10.03
N VAL A 140 -3.14 2.02 -9.81
CA VAL A 140 -3.57 0.63 -9.96
C VAL A 140 -3.26 -0.13 -8.67
N VAL A 141 -4.23 -0.88 -8.16
CA VAL A 141 -4.08 -1.69 -6.95
C VAL A 141 -4.87 -3.00 -7.07
N GLY A 142 -4.37 -4.05 -6.44
CA GLY A 142 -5.11 -5.29 -6.27
C GLY A 142 -4.31 -6.35 -5.52
N PRO A 143 -4.86 -7.57 -5.40
CA PRO A 143 -4.17 -8.71 -4.82
C PRO A 143 -2.90 -9.05 -5.60
N HIS A 144 -1.86 -9.51 -4.89
CA HIS A 144 -0.60 -9.93 -5.50
C HIS A 144 -0.20 -11.32 -5.06
N VAL A 145 0.29 -12.15 -6.00
CA VAL A 145 0.84 -13.46 -5.69
C VAL A 145 2.34 -13.31 -5.46
N SER A 146 2.80 -13.62 -4.25
CA SER A 146 4.21 -13.54 -3.87
C SER A 146 4.61 -14.70 -2.98
N THR A 147 5.90 -15.04 -3.00
CA THR A 147 6.50 -15.94 -1.99
C THR A 147 6.65 -15.25 -0.64
N MET A 148 6.68 -13.92 -0.61
CA MET A 148 6.55 -13.13 0.61
C MET A 148 5.10 -13.23 1.12
N ARG A 149 4.94 -13.39 2.43
CA ARG A 149 3.61 -13.46 3.07
C ARG A 149 3.37 -12.21 3.91
N ARG A 150 2.30 -11.47 3.63
CA ARG A 150 1.89 -10.27 4.39
C ARG A 150 0.40 -10.31 4.70
N GLY A 151 -0.01 -9.56 5.74
CA GLY A 151 -1.40 -9.52 6.18
C GLY A 151 -1.96 -10.92 6.47
N THR A 152 -3.15 -11.22 5.95
CA THR A 152 -3.81 -12.52 6.10
C THR A 152 -3.07 -13.67 5.41
N ASP A 153 -2.18 -13.41 4.47
CA ASP A 153 -1.37 -14.46 3.83
C ASP A 153 -0.25 -14.96 4.77
N ASN A 154 0.01 -14.22 5.86
CA ASN A 154 0.99 -14.57 6.88
C ASN A 154 0.35 -15.08 8.17
N THR A 155 -0.90 -15.55 8.18
CA THR A 155 -1.50 -16.10 9.40
C THR A 155 -0.99 -17.51 9.72
N ARG A 156 -1.02 -17.85 11.01
CA ARG A 156 -0.71 -19.19 11.54
C ARG A 156 -1.71 -19.53 12.63
N THR A 157 -2.04 -20.81 12.77
CA THR A 157 -2.80 -21.31 13.92
C THR A 157 -1.85 -21.51 15.10
N CYS A 158 -2.14 -20.88 16.24
CA CYS A 158 -1.36 -21.05 17.45
C CYS A 158 -1.59 -22.46 18.05
N PRO A 159 -0.56 -23.30 18.24
CA PRO A 159 -0.73 -24.59 18.92
C PRO A 159 -1.17 -24.43 20.38
N GLY A 160 -1.02 -23.23 20.93
CA GLY A 160 -1.30 -22.94 22.33
C GLY A 160 -2.77 -22.77 22.66
N CYS A 161 -3.47 -21.99 21.84
CA CYS A 161 -4.86 -21.59 22.04
C CYS A 161 -5.74 -21.87 20.82
N THR A 162 -5.20 -22.41 19.73
CA THR A 162 -5.87 -22.67 18.44
C THR A 162 -6.35 -21.43 17.67
N GLU A 163 -6.17 -20.23 18.21
CA GLU A 163 -6.49 -18.98 17.50
C GLU A 163 -5.49 -18.68 16.37
N GLU A 164 -5.99 -18.01 15.33
CA GLU A 164 -5.14 -17.48 14.25
C GLU A 164 -4.39 -16.23 14.71
N PHE A 165 -3.12 -16.12 14.32
CA PHE A 165 -2.32 -14.94 14.59
C PHE A 165 -1.35 -14.64 13.44
N VAL A 166 -0.94 -13.38 13.31
CA VAL A 166 0.12 -12.96 12.40
C VAL A 166 1.44 -12.94 13.18
N PRO A 167 2.45 -13.75 12.78
CA PRO A 167 3.73 -13.80 13.46
C PRO A 167 4.53 -12.51 13.20
N SER A 168 5.10 -11.97 14.28
CA SER A 168 6.03 -10.84 14.25
C SER A 168 7.41 -11.20 13.68
N ARG A 169 7.77 -12.49 13.69
CA ARG A 169 9.03 -13.03 13.21
C ARG A 169 8.83 -14.41 12.58
N GLY A 170 9.65 -14.76 11.59
CA GLY A 170 9.50 -16.01 10.83
C GLY A 170 9.48 -17.28 11.70
N ALA A 171 10.24 -17.29 12.81
CA ALA A 171 10.32 -18.43 13.73
C ALA A 171 9.21 -18.46 14.80
N GLN A 172 8.27 -17.50 14.82
CA GLN A 172 7.23 -17.45 15.86
C GLN A 172 6.16 -18.52 15.63
N VAL A 173 6.04 -19.44 16.59
CA VAL A 173 5.07 -20.56 16.53
C VAL A 173 3.81 -20.27 17.33
N TYR A 174 3.92 -19.53 18.44
CA TYR A 174 2.82 -19.21 19.35
C TYR A 174 2.43 -17.74 19.23
N CYS A 175 1.15 -17.43 19.45
CA CYS A 175 0.64 -16.06 19.40
C CYS A 175 1.33 -15.15 20.42
N ASP A 176 1.68 -15.67 21.59
CA ASP A 176 2.33 -14.94 22.67
C ASP A 176 3.22 -15.84 23.56
N ALA A 177 3.83 -15.22 24.57
CA ALA A 177 4.70 -15.87 25.53
C ALA A 177 3.96 -16.77 26.55
N ASP A 178 2.68 -16.53 26.81
CA ASP A 178 1.87 -17.36 27.71
C ASP A 178 1.52 -18.69 27.05
N CYS A 179 1.01 -18.66 25.82
CA CYS A 179 0.74 -19.84 25.00
C CYS A 179 1.97 -20.74 24.84
N TYR A 180 3.15 -20.13 24.63
CA TYR A 180 4.43 -20.84 24.60
C TYR A 180 4.74 -21.53 25.93
N ARG A 181 4.65 -20.80 27.05
CA ARG A 181 4.97 -21.33 28.39
C ARG A 181 4.05 -22.47 28.80
N VAL A 182 2.74 -22.34 28.55
CA VAL A 182 1.75 -23.38 28.87
C VAL A 182 2.05 -24.67 28.11
N ASN A 183 2.36 -24.59 26.81
CA ASN A 183 2.58 -25.78 26.00
C ASN A 183 3.94 -26.43 26.28
N ARG A 184 4.97 -25.64 26.53
CA ARG A 184 6.27 -26.17 26.96
C ARG A 184 6.16 -26.96 28.27
N ARG A 185 5.33 -26.52 29.23
CA ARG A 185 5.08 -27.26 30.48
C ARG A 185 4.33 -28.58 30.27
N LYS A 186 3.41 -28.63 29.30
CA LYS A 186 2.71 -29.88 28.94
C LYS A 186 3.66 -30.91 28.32
N ALA A 187 4.53 -30.48 27.40
CA ALA A 187 5.48 -31.36 26.72
C ALA A 187 6.60 -31.94 27.61
N VAL A 188 6.91 -31.31 28.75
CA VAL A 188 7.92 -31.81 29.71
C VAL A 188 7.32 -32.81 30.72
N ARG A 189 5.98 -32.86 30.83
CA ARG A 189 5.26 -33.73 31.78
C ARG A 189 4.72 -35.02 31.14
N SER A 190 4.79 -35.12 29.81
CA SER A 190 4.50 -36.33 29.01
C SER A 190 5.77 -37.11 28.74
#